data_AF-A0A086BMX9-F1
#
_entry.id   AF-A0A086BMX9-F1
#
_cell.length_a   1.000
_cell.length_b   1.000
_cell.length_c   1.000
_cell.angle_alpha   90.00
_cell.angle_beta   90.00
_cell.angle_gamma   90.00
#
_symmetry.space_group_name_H-M   'P 1'
#
loop_
_entity.id
_entity.type
_entity.pdbx_description
1 polymer ?
#
loop_
_entity_poly.entity_id
_entity_poly.type
_entity_poly.pdbx_seq_one_letter_code
_entity_poly.pdbx_strand_id
1 'polypeptide(L)'
;MKKILLAFCFALFGVLISAQSSYEKTLNQKAEKISTAKTIADYDKLFKEFSELKKTKDPYKWKAYYYAGLMLYNKTELLLKNNKKTDIREINSLAEKYVLGSLAAEPDNKENNDLLNLIREQKTKSEVGGTILANKK
;
A
#
# COMPACT_ATOMS: atom_id res chain seq x y z
N MET A 1 34.85 -22.45 42.87
CA MET A 1 33.58 -21.91 42.32
C MET A 1 33.84 -20.56 41.65
N LYS A 2 34.12 -20.53 40.35
CA LYS A 2 34.33 -19.28 39.56
C LYS A 2 33.73 -19.35 38.14
N LYS A 3 32.97 -20.41 37.82
CA LYS A 3 32.42 -20.65 36.48
C LYS A 3 30.98 -20.12 36.30
N ILE A 4 30.35 -19.66 37.38
CA ILE A 4 28.98 -19.13 37.36
C ILE A 4 28.96 -17.65 36.94
N LEU A 5 30.08 -16.93 37.09
CA LEU A 5 30.15 -15.52 36.72
C LEU A 5 30.12 -15.29 35.19
N LEU A 6 30.55 -16.27 34.39
CA LEU A 6 30.58 -16.14 32.93
C LEU A 6 29.21 -16.36 32.29
N ALA A 7 28.34 -17.15 32.91
CA ALA A 7 26.98 -17.39 32.42
C ALA A 7 26.06 -16.17 32.60
N PHE A 8 26.41 -15.24 33.50
CA PHE A 8 25.63 -14.04 33.76
C PHE A 8 25.82 -12.95 32.68
N CYS A 9 26.94 -12.96 31.96
CA CYS A 9 27.20 -12.00 30.87
C CYS A 9 26.40 -12.30 29.59
N PHE A 10 26.01 -13.56 29.36
CA PHE A 10 25.28 -13.94 28.14
C PHE A 10 23.78 -13.61 28.19
N ALA A 11 23.23 -13.36 29.39
CA ALA A 11 21.83 -13.00 29.58
C ALA A 11 21.52 -11.52 29.26
N LEU A 12 22.55 -10.67 29.08
CA LEU A 12 22.38 -9.24 28.75
C LEU A 12 22.32 -8.96 27.24
N PHE A 13 22.59 -9.97 26.40
CA PHE A 13 22.30 -9.92 24.96
C PHE A 13 20.93 -10.55 24.64
N GLY A 14 20.01 -10.49 25.62
CA GLY A 14 18.62 -10.90 25.48
C GLY A 14 17.91 -10.00 24.48
N VAL A 15 17.97 -10.41 23.22
CA VAL A 15 16.94 -10.25 22.19
C VAL A 15 16.24 -8.89 22.25
N LEU A 16 16.78 -7.92 21.50
CA LEU A 16 16.01 -6.78 21.02
C LEU A 16 14.94 -7.28 20.03
N ILE A 17 13.93 -8.02 20.50
CA ILE A 17 12.68 -8.16 19.76
C ILE A 17 12.09 -6.76 19.78
N SER A 18 12.14 -6.08 18.63
CA SER A 18 11.36 -4.87 18.41
C SER A 18 9.91 -5.19 18.78
N ALA A 19 9.39 -4.57 19.84
CA ALA A 19 7.98 -4.66 20.16
C ALA A 19 7.23 -3.89 19.06
N GLN A 20 6.91 -4.58 17.97
CA GLN A 20 6.11 -4.02 16.90
C GLN A 20 4.79 -3.52 17.49
N SER A 21 4.43 -2.26 17.21
CA SER A 21 3.21 -1.68 17.76
C SER A 21 1.98 -2.53 17.38
N SER A 22 0.94 -2.52 18.22
CA SER A 22 -0.33 -3.23 17.91
C SER A 22 -0.90 -2.80 16.55
N TYR A 23 -0.71 -1.52 16.21
CA TYR A 23 -1.06 -0.96 14.91
C TYR A 23 -0.27 -1.61 13.78
N GLU A 24 1.07 -1.59 13.84
CA GLU A 24 1.90 -2.18 12.78
C GLU A 24 1.67 -3.68 12.63
N LYS A 25 1.45 -4.41 13.73
CA LYS A 25 1.08 -5.83 13.69
C LYS A 25 -0.22 -6.03 12.90
N THR A 26 -1.25 -5.23 13.21
CA THR A 26 -2.53 -5.29 12.50
C THR A 26 -2.38 -4.94 11.02
N LEU A 27 -1.54 -3.96 10.72
CA LEU A 27 -1.26 -3.51 9.36
C LEU A 27 -0.52 -4.60 8.56
N ASN A 28 0.49 -5.25 9.14
CA ASN A 28 1.23 -6.33 8.49
C ASN A 28 0.33 -7.54 8.22
N GLN A 29 -0.51 -7.94 9.19
CA GLN A 29 -1.47 -9.03 9.02
C GLN A 29 -2.47 -8.77 7.88
N LYS A 30 -2.83 -7.51 7.65
CA LYS A 30 -3.65 -7.13 6.50
C LYS A 30 -2.83 -7.11 5.20
N ALA A 31 -1.59 -6.64 5.24
CA ALA A 31 -0.69 -6.61 4.09
C ALA A 31 -0.39 -8.02 3.55
N GLU A 32 -0.30 -9.03 4.40
CA GLU A 32 -0.15 -10.44 3.98
C GLU A 32 -1.27 -10.89 3.02
N LYS A 33 -2.50 -10.39 3.21
CA LYS A 33 -3.67 -10.71 2.37
C LYS A 33 -3.60 -10.08 0.99
N ILE A 34 -2.74 -9.10 0.76
CA ILE A 34 -2.57 -8.47 -0.57
C ILE A 34 -2.09 -9.52 -1.57
N SER A 35 -1.18 -10.40 -1.16
CA SER A 35 -0.60 -11.44 -2.03
C SER A 35 -1.62 -12.44 -2.56
N THR A 36 -2.76 -12.61 -1.86
CA THR A 36 -3.81 -13.57 -2.21
C THR A 36 -5.03 -12.91 -2.86
N ALA A 37 -5.12 -11.57 -2.86
CA ALA A 37 -6.19 -10.82 -3.49
C ALA A 37 -6.13 -10.96 -5.03
N LYS A 38 -7.25 -11.31 -5.66
CA LYS A 38 -7.32 -11.54 -7.11
C LYS A 38 -8.55 -10.94 -7.77
N THR A 39 -9.53 -10.51 -6.98
CA THR A 39 -10.80 -9.99 -7.48
C THR A 39 -10.98 -8.51 -7.13
N ILE A 40 -11.89 -7.84 -7.84
CA ILE A 40 -12.28 -6.46 -7.53
C ILE A 40 -12.81 -6.35 -6.10
N ALA A 41 -13.57 -7.35 -5.65
CA ALA A 41 -14.13 -7.39 -4.29
C ALA A 41 -13.03 -7.52 -3.22
N ASP A 42 -11.97 -8.30 -3.48
CA ASP A 42 -10.84 -8.42 -2.56
C ASP A 42 -10.14 -7.07 -2.37
N TYR A 43 -9.87 -6.38 -3.49
CA TYR A 43 -9.24 -5.07 -3.44
C TYR A 43 -10.13 -4.02 -2.77
N ASP A 44 -11.44 -4.03 -3.01
CA ASP A 44 -12.38 -3.13 -2.33
C ASP A 44 -12.44 -3.39 -0.82
N LYS A 45 -12.40 -4.66 -0.41
CA LYS A 45 -12.35 -5.04 1.00
C LYS A 45 -11.07 -4.54 1.66
N LEU A 46 -9.92 -4.85 1.07
CA LEU A 46 -8.62 -4.42 1.60
C LEU A 46 -8.48 -2.90 1.61
N PHE A 47 -8.95 -2.21 0.57
CA PHE A 47 -8.98 -0.75 0.52
C PHE A 47 -9.76 -0.16 1.70
N LYS A 48 -10.95 -0.68 2.01
CA LYS A 48 -11.74 -0.26 3.17
C LYS A 48 -10.99 -0.52 4.47
N GLU A 49 -10.42 -1.72 4.63
CA GLU A 49 -9.67 -2.07 5.83
C GLU A 49 -8.46 -1.15 6.09
N PHE A 50 -7.68 -0.81 5.07
CA PHE A 50 -6.58 0.16 5.20
C PHE A 50 -7.08 1.61 5.37
N SER A 51 -8.20 1.96 4.74
CA SER A 51 -8.83 3.28 4.88
C SER A 51 -9.34 3.57 6.29
N GLU A 52 -9.70 2.54 7.05
CA GLU A 52 -10.02 2.69 8.47
C GLU A 52 -8.76 2.87 9.32
N LEU A 53 -7.69 2.12 9.02
CA LEU A 53 -6.42 2.22 9.75
C LEU A 53 -5.74 3.59 9.60
N LYS A 54 -5.90 4.29 8.48
CA LYS A 54 -5.31 5.64 8.32
C LYS A 54 -5.89 6.71 9.27
N LYS A 55 -7.02 6.45 9.94
CA LYS A 55 -7.67 7.39 10.86
C LYS A 55 -6.96 7.50 12.21
N THR A 56 -5.98 6.65 12.46
CA THR A 56 -5.21 6.66 13.71
C THR A 56 -4.18 7.80 13.74
N LYS A 57 -3.69 8.13 14.94
CA LYS A 57 -2.56 9.05 15.14
C LYS A 57 -1.20 8.32 15.15
N ASP A 58 -1.17 7.05 14.75
CA ASP A 58 0.02 6.22 14.78
C ASP A 58 1.09 6.74 13.79
N PRO A 59 2.39 6.76 14.14
CA PRO A 59 3.45 7.20 13.23
C PRO A 59 3.49 6.38 11.93
N TYR A 60 3.10 5.11 11.96
CA TYR A 60 3.05 4.24 10.77
C TYR A 60 1.75 4.38 9.96
N LYS A 61 0.91 5.38 10.24
CA LYS A 61 -0.31 5.65 9.47
C LYS A 61 -0.05 5.87 7.98
N TRP A 62 1.13 6.35 7.60
CA TRP A 62 1.53 6.51 6.20
C TRP A 62 1.43 5.17 5.45
N LYS A 63 1.79 4.04 6.07
CA LYS A 63 1.66 2.71 5.45
C LYS A 63 0.21 2.35 5.14
N ALA A 64 -0.75 2.76 5.96
CA ALA A 64 -2.17 2.53 5.68
C ALA A 64 -2.67 3.40 4.51
N TYR A 65 -2.17 4.64 4.40
CA TYR A 65 -2.40 5.45 3.20
C TYR A 65 -1.81 4.79 1.95
N TYR A 66 -0.56 4.33 2.02
CA TYR A 66 0.14 3.62 0.95
C TYR A 66 -0.63 2.38 0.49
N TYR A 67 -0.95 1.47 1.41
CA TYR A 67 -1.63 0.23 1.04
C TYR A 67 -3.05 0.45 0.52
N ALA A 68 -3.78 1.46 1.03
CA ALA A 68 -5.07 1.83 0.45
C ALA A 68 -4.91 2.33 -1.01
N GLY A 69 -3.91 3.18 -1.29
CA GLY A 69 -3.59 3.61 -2.65
C GLY A 69 -3.21 2.43 -3.56
N LEU A 70 -2.39 1.50 -3.05
CA LEU A 70 -1.97 0.29 -3.77
C LEU A 70 -3.17 -0.60 -4.13
N MET A 71 -4.17 -0.75 -3.25
CA MET A 71 -5.37 -1.53 -3.55
C MET A 71 -6.18 -0.92 -4.67
N LEU A 72 -6.31 0.41 -4.71
CA LEU A 72 -6.98 1.11 -5.80
C LEU A 72 -6.19 0.99 -7.12
N TYR A 73 -4.87 1.07 -7.06
CA TYR A 73 -4.00 0.82 -8.23
C TYR A 73 -4.19 -0.60 -8.78
N ASN A 74 -4.09 -1.63 -7.93
CA ASN A 74 -4.24 -3.03 -8.34
C ASN A 74 -5.66 -3.34 -8.86
N LYS A 75 -6.69 -2.77 -8.22
CA LYS A 75 -8.08 -2.82 -8.72
C LYS A 75 -8.16 -2.24 -10.12
N THR A 76 -7.51 -1.10 -10.36
CA THR A 76 -7.53 -0.43 -11.65
C THR A 76 -6.80 -1.25 -12.71
N GLU A 77 -5.64 -1.85 -12.40
CA GLU A 77 -4.93 -2.76 -13.31
C GLU A 77 -5.83 -3.95 -13.72
N LEU A 78 -6.56 -4.53 -12.75
CA LEU A 78 -7.48 -5.62 -13.04
C LEU A 78 -8.66 -5.19 -13.93
N LEU A 79 -9.21 -3.99 -13.70
CA LEU A 79 -10.28 -3.43 -14.53
C LEU A 79 -9.80 -3.19 -15.97
N LEU A 80 -8.61 -2.62 -16.15
CA LEU A 80 -8.03 -2.38 -17.47
C LEU A 80 -7.69 -3.69 -18.20
N LYS A 81 -7.24 -4.70 -17.46
CA LYS A 81 -7.01 -6.05 -17.99
C LYS A 81 -8.30 -6.67 -18.51
N ASN A 82 -9.40 -6.51 -17.78
CA ASN A 82 -10.71 -7.04 -18.17
C ASN A 82 -11.33 -6.24 -19.33
N ASN A 83 -11.18 -4.92 -19.32
CA ASN A 83 -11.63 -4.04 -20.39
C ASN A 83 -10.77 -2.76 -20.43
N LYS A 84 -9.99 -2.61 -21.50
CA LYS A 84 -9.09 -1.47 -21.71
C LYS A 84 -9.81 -0.12 -21.82
N LYS A 85 -11.13 -0.11 -22.03
CA LYS A 85 -11.97 1.10 -22.14
C LYS A 85 -12.67 1.48 -20.84
N THR A 86 -12.45 0.74 -19.75
CA THR A 86 -13.02 1.07 -18.45
C THR A 86 -12.63 2.50 -18.07
N ASP A 87 -13.60 3.34 -17.67
CA ASP A 87 -13.29 4.65 -17.12
C ASP A 87 -12.67 4.47 -15.74
N ILE A 88 -11.40 4.85 -15.63
CA ILE A 88 -10.61 4.70 -14.40
C ILE A 88 -10.35 6.03 -13.70
N ARG A 89 -10.83 7.16 -14.25
CA ARG A 89 -10.41 8.50 -13.81
C ARG A 89 -10.66 8.73 -12.32
N GLU A 90 -11.83 8.32 -11.83
CA GLU A 90 -12.19 8.48 -10.42
C GLU A 90 -11.35 7.59 -9.50
N ILE A 91 -11.18 6.31 -9.87
CA ILE A 91 -10.42 5.33 -9.06
C ILE A 91 -8.95 5.74 -8.99
N ASN A 92 -8.38 6.15 -10.12
CA ASN A 92 -7.00 6.59 -10.23
C ASN A 92 -6.76 7.90 -9.45
N SER A 93 -7.66 8.89 -9.57
CA SER A 93 -7.59 10.13 -8.78
C SER A 93 -7.69 9.87 -7.28
N LEU A 94 -8.53 8.91 -6.88
CA LEU A 94 -8.62 8.49 -5.49
C LEU A 94 -7.33 7.79 -5.03
N ALA A 95 -6.74 6.92 -5.85
CA ALA A 95 -5.47 6.27 -5.56
C ALA A 95 -4.36 7.32 -5.34
N GLU A 96 -4.24 8.31 -6.24
CA GLU A 96 -3.30 9.42 -6.12
C GLU A 96 -3.51 10.20 -4.82
N LYS A 97 -4.76 10.52 -4.47
CA LYS A 97 -5.08 11.20 -3.20
C LYS A 97 -4.59 10.42 -1.97
N TYR A 98 -4.72 9.10 -1.97
CA TYR A 98 -4.24 8.27 -0.87
C TYR A 98 -2.72 8.25 -0.79
N VAL A 99 -2.01 8.10 -1.92
CA VAL A 99 -0.54 8.09 -1.93
C VAL A 99 0.04 9.46 -1.58
N LEU A 100 -0.58 10.56 -2.02
CA LEU A 100 -0.22 11.90 -1.58
C LEU A 100 -0.45 12.08 -0.06
N GLY A 101 -1.50 11.49 0.50
CA GLY A 101 -1.70 11.43 1.95
C GLY A 101 -0.60 10.64 2.68
N SER A 102 -0.05 9.60 2.03
CA SER A 102 1.11 8.86 2.53
C SER A 102 2.37 9.74 2.54
N LEU A 103 2.66 10.43 1.43
CA LEU A 103 3.81 11.35 1.30
C LEU A 103 3.72 12.56 2.24
N ALA A 104 2.51 13.04 2.52
CA ALA A 104 2.30 14.11 3.50
C ALA A 104 2.64 13.66 4.94
N ALA A 105 2.49 12.36 5.24
CA ALA A 105 2.80 11.79 6.54
C ALA A 105 4.26 11.32 6.64
N GLU A 106 4.84 10.85 5.53
CA GLU A 106 6.23 10.40 5.42
C GLU A 106 6.85 10.97 4.12
N PRO A 107 7.36 12.22 4.17
CA PRO A 107 8.07 12.83 3.05
C PRO A 107 9.30 12.01 2.66
N ASP A 108 9.69 12.05 1.38
CA ASP A 108 10.87 11.36 0.84
C ASP A 108 10.84 9.83 0.84
N ASN A 109 9.73 9.20 1.22
CA ASN A 109 9.58 7.76 1.09
C ASN A 109 9.59 7.31 -0.39
N LYS A 110 10.60 6.51 -0.75
CA LYS A 110 10.78 6.05 -2.13
C LYS A 110 9.61 5.19 -2.64
N GLU A 111 9.09 4.27 -1.83
CA GLU A 111 8.00 3.38 -2.24
C GLU A 111 6.72 4.18 -2.55
N ASN A 112 6.43 5.20 -1.74
CA ASN A 112 5.32 6.12 -1.99
C ASN A 112 5.49 6.86 -3.33
N ASN A 113 6.70 7.37 -3.62
CA ASN A 113 7.00 8.05 -4.88
C ASN A 113 6.89 7.11 -6.09
N ASP A 114 7.42 5.89 -5.96
CA ASP A 114 7.33 4.87 -7.01
C ASP A 114 5.86 4.54 -7.33
N LEU A 115 5.03 4.32 -6.30
CA LEU A 115 3.60 4.04 -6.49
C LEU A 115 2.85 5.24 -7.11
N LEU A 116 3.17 6.47 -6.70
CA LEU A 116 2.59 7.66 -7.30
C LEU A 116 2.87 7.74 -8.81
N ASN A 117 4.11 7.42 -9.21
CA ASN A 117 4.49 7.39 -10.61
C ASN A 117 3.73 6.29 -11.38
N LEU A 118 3.60 5.09 -10.81
CA LEU A 118 2.81 4.01 -11.42
C LEU A 118 1.35 4.40 -11.64
N ILE A 119 0.72 5.07 -10.66
CA ILE A 119 -0.66 5.56 -10.77
C ILE A 119 -0.78 6.58 -11.91
N ARG A 120 0.17 7.51 -12.02
CA ARG A 120 0.17 8.52 -13.09
C ARG A 120 0.38 7.90 -14.47
N GLU A 121 1.28 6.93 -14.59
CA GLU A 121 1.46 6.18 -15.84
C GLU A 121 0.20 5.42 -16.25
N GLN A 122 -0.47 4.77 -15.29
CA GLN A 122 -1.73 4.07 -15.52
C GLN A 122 -2.80 5.02 -16.09
N LYS A 123 -2.88 6.24 -15.56
CA LYS A 123 -3.78 7.30 -16.06
C LYS A 123 -3.48 7.63 -17.53
N THR A 124 -2.22 7.94 -17.84
CA THR A 124 -1.80 8.30 -19.21
C THR A 124 -2.07 7.18 -20.21
N LYS A 125 -1.80 5.92 -19.85
CA LYS A 125 -2.04 4.76 -20.72
C LYS A 125 -3.53 4.61 -21.08
N SER A 126 -4.43 4.88 -20.13
CA SER A 126 -5.87 4.82 -20.37
C SER A 126 -6.37 5.91 -21.33
N GLU A 127 -5.80 7.12 -21.25
CA GLU A 127 -6.15 8.26 -22.10
C GLU A 127 -5.69 8.02 -23.56
N VAL A 128 -4.44 7.58 -23.76
CA VAL A 128 -3.87 7.31 -25.09
C VAL A 128 -4.58 6.13 -25.80
N GLY A 129 -4.97 5.09 -25.06
CA GLY A 129 -5.74 3.97 -25.61
C GLY A 129 -7.13 4.37 -26.11
N GLY A 130 -7.73 5.41 -25.51
CA GLY A 130 -8.98 6.01 -25.96
C GLY A 130 -8.83 6.81 -27.26
N THR A 131 -7.74 7.58 -27.40
CA THR A 131 -7.54 8.50 -28.54
C THR A 131 -7.23 7.78 -29.85
N ILE A 132 -6.41 6.72 -29.84
CA ILE A 132 -5.98 6.03 -31.08
C ILE A 132 -7.14 5.28 -31.76
N LEU A 133 -8.16 4.85 -31.02
CA LEU A 133 -9.33 4.14 -31.57
C LEU A 133 -10.50 5.07 -31.92
N ALA A 134 -10.57 6.28 -31.36
CA ALA A 134 -11.55 7.28 -31.75
C ALA A 134 -11.32 7.80 -33.19
N ASN A 135 -10.06 7.86 -33.63
CA ASN A 135 -9.69 8.21 -35.02
C ASN A 135 -9.83 7.03 -36.02
N LYS A 136 -10.37 5.88 -35.60
CA LYS A 136 -10.65 4.72 -36.47
C LYS A 136 -12.14 4.48 -36.74
N LYS A 137 -13.02 5.41 -36.33
CA LYS A 137 -14.44 5.44 -36.71
C LYS A 137 -14.69 6.56 -37.69
#